data_AF-A0A833HK74-F1
#
_entry.id   AF-A0A833HK74-F1
#
_cell.length_a   1.000
_cell.length_b   1.000
_cell.length_c   1.000
_cell.angle_alpha   90.00
_cell.angle_beta   90.00
_cell.angle_gamma   90.00
#
_symmetry.space_group_name_H-M   'P 1'
#
loop_
_entity.id
_entity.type
_entity.pdbx_description
1 polymer ?
#
loop_
_entity_poly.entity_id
_entity_poly.type
_entity_poly.pdbx_seq_one_letter_code
_entity_poly.pdbx_strand_id
1 'polypeptide(L)' 'MPENQLIHPRERVEWERLEEELIAHGWQVTASQMWVVEARRGTEAEMSTGRTRQEAYDRVFELLRMSEAAHLP' A
#
# COMPACT_ATOMS: atom_id res chain seq x y z
N MET A 1 -3.74 25.51 -10.33
CA MET A 1 -4.62 24.63 -9.53
C MET A 1 -3.98 23.26 -9.57
N PRO A 2 -3.52 22.66 -8.45
CA PRO A 2 -3.01 21.31 -8.53
C PRO A 2 -4.21 20.42 -8.85
N GLU A 3 -4.09 19.65 -9.93
CA GLU A 3 -5.05 18.66 -10.33
C GLU A 3 -5.31 17.74 -9.14
N ASN A 4 -6.47 17.93 -8.50
CA ASN A 4 -7.06 16.95 -7.60
C ASN A 4 -7.24 15.70 -8.45
N GLN A 5 -6.23 14.82 -8.41
CA GLN A 5 -6.28 13.50 -9.00
C GLN A 5 -7.55 12.87 -8.47
N LEU A 6 -8.53 12.74 -9.36
CA LEU A 6 -9.82 12.13 -9.10
C LEU A 6 -9.54 10.66 -8.86
N ILE A 7 -9.22 10.34 -7.61
CA ILE A 7 -9.31 9.00 -7.08
C ILE A 7 -10.74 8.55 -7.38
N HIS A 8 -10.90 7.59 -8.29
CA HIS A 8 -12.24 7.10 -8.58
C HIS A 8 -12.80 6.47 -7.28
N PRO A 9 -14.09 6.66 -6.98
CA PRO A 9 -14.69 6.12 -5.75
C PRO A 9 -14.50 4.60 -5.59
N ARG A 10 -14.37 3.87 -6.71
CA ARG A 10 -14.04 2.44 -6.71
C ARG A 10 -12.61 2.15 -6.27
N GLU A 11 -11.64 2.95 -6.71
CA GLU A 11 -10.23 2.77 -6.37
C GLU A 11 -9.99 3.09 -4.89
N ARG A 12 -10.70 4.10 -4.34
CA ARG A 12 -10.64 4.42 -2.91
C ARG A 12 -11.05 3.23 -2.03
N VAL A 13 -12.10 2.52 -2.40
CA VAL A 13 -12.63 1.37 -1.64
C VAL A 13 -11.64 0.21 -1.62
N GLU A 14 -10.87 0.01 -2.70
CA GLU A 14 -9.90 -1.07 -2.76
C GLU A 14 -8.68 -0.80 -1.84
N TRP A 15 -8.19 0.44 -1.73
CA TRP A 15 -7.04 0.73 -0.85
C TRP A 15 -7.40 0.71 0.62
N GLU A 16 -8.59 1.21 0.98
CA GLU A 16 -9.04 1.19 2.37
C GLU A 16 -9.13 -0.25 2.87
N ARG A 17 -9.68 -1.16 2.05
CA ARG A 17 -9.75 -2.58 2.36
C ARG A 17 -8.37 -3.22 2.50
N LEU A 18 -7.49 -2.91 1.56
CA LEU A 18 -6.12 -3.42 1.55
C LEU A 18 -5.37 -2.92 2.81
N GLU A 19 -5.48 -1.63 3.14
CA GLU A 19 -4.88 -1.03 4.34
C GLU A 19 -5.44 -1.66 5.63
N GLU A 20 -6.75 -1.92 5.70
CA GLU A 20 -7.37 -2.66 6.81
C GLU A 20 -6.80 -4.08 6.97
N GLU A 21 -6.58 -4.80 5.87
CA GLU A 21 -5.96 -6.14 5.88
C GLU A 21 -4.54 -6.06 6.44
N LEU A 22 -3.72 -5.11 5.97
CA LEU A 22 -2.38 -4.90 6.49
C LEU A 22 -2.37 -4.57 7.99
N ILE A 23 -3.25 -3.68 8.42
CA ILE A 23 -3.41 -3.34 9.85
C ILE A 23 -3.78 -4.59 10.65
N ALA A 24 -4.68 -5.44 10.15
CA ALA A 24 -5.05 -6.70 10.79
C ALA A 24 -3.87 -7.68 10.90
N HIS A 25 -2.95 -7.64 9.94
CA HIS A 25 -1.69 -8.41 9.94
C HIS A 25 -0.53 -7.71 10.69
N GLY A 26 -0.81 -6.60 11.39
CA GLY A 26 0.15 -5.86 12.20
C GLY A 26 1.08 -4.94 11.42
N TRP A 27 0.78 -4.67 10.15
CA TRP A 27 1.50 -3.73 9.31
C TRP A 27 0.96 -2.32 9.49
N GLN A 28 1.87 -1.36 9.66
CA GLN A 28 1.58 0.06 9.64
C GLN A 28 1.86 0.60 8.25
N VAL A 29 0.85 1.18 7.60
CA VAL A 29 0.95 1.72 6.24
C VAL A 29 0.97 3.23 6.28
N THR A 30 1.88 3.83 5.51
CA THR A 30 2.02 5.28 5.41
C THR A 30 2.12 5.67 3.94
N ALA A 31 1.22 6.53 3.48
CA ALA A 31 1.22 7.03 2.11
C ALA A 31 1.58 8.53 2.07
N SER A 32 2.65 8.87 1.38
CA SER A 32 3.12 10.25 1.18
C SER A 32 2.48 10.90 -0.05
N GLN A 33 2.50 12.23 -0.09
CA GLN A 33 1.96 13.06 -1.19
C GLN A 33 2.63 12.82 -2.55
N MET A 34 3.81 12.17 -2.57
CA MET A 34 4.52 11.82 -3.80
C MET A 34 4.26 10.38 -4.26
N TRP A 35 3.12 9.79 -3.88
CA TRP A 35 2.76 8.42 -4.29
C TRP A 35 3.81 7.39 -3.85
N VAL A 36 4.35 7.61 -2.66
CA VAL A 36 5.22 6.67 -1.96
C VAL A 36 4.38 6.03 -0.87
N VAL A 37 4.28 4.71 -0.91
CA VAL A 37 3.63 3.91 0.14
C VAL A 37 4.71 3.11 0.83
N GLU A 38 4.67 3.12 2.15
CA GLU A 38 5.56 2.36 3.00
C GLU A 38 4.73 1.55 3.99
N ALA A 39 4.96 0.24 4.05
CA ALA A 39 4.38 -0.65 5.03
C ALA A 39 5.48 -1.17 5.95
N ARG A 40 5.24 -1.12 7.26
CA ARG A 40 6.21 -1.55 8.28
C ARG A 40 5.58 -2.50 9.29
N ARG A 41 6.30 -3.56 9.66
CA ARG A 41 5.95 -4.48 10.74
C ARG A 41 7.20 -4.90 11.51
N GLY A 42 7.39 -4.33 12.70
CA GLY A 42 8.59 -4.58 13.50
C GLY A 42 9.86 -4.13 12.79
N THR A 43 10.75 -5.06 12.44
CA THR A 43 11.97 -4.80 11.65
C THR A 43 11.77 -4.93 10.14
N GLU A 44 10.63 -5.46 9.71
CA GLU A 44 10.28 -5.59 8.29
C GLU A 44 9.71 -4.27 7.77
N ALA A 45 10.17 -3.84 6.59
CA ALA A 45 9.67 -2.65 5.92
C ALA A 45 9.70 -2.87 4.40
N GLU A 46 8.57 -2.62 3.75
CA GLU A 46 8.44 -2.62 2.30
C GLU A 46 8.00 -1.25 1.84
N MET A 47 8.62 -0.74 0.78
CA MET A 47 8.33 0.58 0.24
C MET A 47 8.22 0.51 -1.28
N SER A 48 7.19 1.15 -1.82
CA SER A 48 7.08 1.32 -3.27
C SER A 48 6.68 2.73 -3.64
N THR A 49 7.11 3.11 -4.84
CA THR A 49 6.73 4.37 -5.47
C THR A 49 5.97 4.04 -6.76
N GLY A 50 4.83 4.70 -6.94
CA GLY A 50 3.99 4.57 -8.13
C GLY A 50 3.90 5.88 -8.91
N ARG A 51 3.41 5.81 -10.15
CA ARG A 51 3.01 7.02 -10.92
C ARG A 51 1.70 7.59 -10.41
N THR A 52 0.92 6.76 -9.71
CA THR A 52 -0.31 7.11 -8.99
C THR A 52 -0.28 6.52 -7.59
N ARG A 53 -1.14 7.01 -6.70
CA ARG A 53 -1.31 6.42 -5.36
C ARG A 53 -1.68 4.93 -5.44
N GLN A 54 -2.61 4.58 -6.33
CA GLN A 54 -3.05 3.21 -6.58
C GLN A 54 -1.86 2.31 -6.92
N GLU A 55 -1.05 2.69 -7.91
CA GLU A 55 0.10 1.89 -8.34
C GLU A 55 1.10 1.71 -7.19
N ALA A 56 1.27 2.71 -6.33
CA ALA A 56 2.14 2.62 -5.17
C ALA A 56 1.61 1.62 -4.13
N TYR A 57 0.30 1.67 -3.83
CA TYR A 57 -0.34 0.68 -2.96
C TYR A 57 -0.26 -0.71 -3.57
N ASP A 58 -0.72 -0.92 -4.80
CA ASP A 58 -0.71 -2.24 -5.47
C ASP A 58 0.67 -2.89 -5.41
N ARG A 59 1.73 -2.13 -5.68
CA ARG A 59 3.10 -2.65 -5.61
C ARG A 59 3.54 -3.03 -4.20
N VAL A 60 3.24 -2.20 -3.19
CA VAL A 60 3.54 -2.57 -1.79
C VAL A 60 2.77 -3.82 -1.38
N PHE A 61 1.50 -3.92 -1.75
CA PHE A 61 0.67 -5.08 -1.49
C PHE A 61 1.18 -6.35 -2.18
N GLU A 62 1.59 -6.26 -3.44
CA GLU A 62 2.21 -7.37 -4.16
C GLU A 62 3.53 -7.80 -3.50
N LEU A 63 4.40 -6.85 -3.13
CA LEU A 63 5.65 -7.15 -2.44
C LEU A 63 5.40 -7.85 -1.10
N LEU A 64 4.45 -7.37 -0.31
CA LEU A 64 4.09 -7.97 0.97
C LEU A 64 3.47 -9.35 0.79
N ARG A 65 2.58 -9.56 -0.20
CA ARG A 65 2.05 -10.89 -0.50
C ARG A 65 3.14 -11.85 -0.92
N MET A 66 4.09 -11.41 -1.74
CA MET A 66 5.21 -12.26 -2.15
C MET A 66 6.12 -12.58 -0.97
N SER A 67 6.39 -11.61 -0.09
CA SER A 67 7.16 -11.82 1.14
C SER A 67 6.42 -12.74 2.11
N GLU A 68 5.14 -12.55 2.40
CA GLU A 68 4.37 -13.43 3.28
C GLU A 68 4.17 -14.83 2.68
N ALA A 69 3.90 -14.95 1.38
CA ALA A 69 3.84 -16.24 0.70
C ALA A 69 5.20 -16.96 0.69
N ALA A 70 6.31 -16.22 0.70
CA ALA A 70 7.65 -16.79 0.87
C ALA A 70 7.94 -17.20 2.32
N HIS A 71 7.20 -16.68 3.31
CA HIS A 71 7.36 -16.98 4.74
C HIS A 71 6.30 -17.94 5.30
N LEU A 72 5.31 -18.35 4.49
CA LEU A 72 4.36 -19.41 4.84
C LEU A 72 4.86 -20.75 4.27
N PRO A 73 5.14 -21.76 5.10
CA PRO A 73 5.63 -23.07 4.68
C PRO A 73 4.62 -23.88 3.86
#